data_AF-A0A6B2G7J8-F1
#
_entry.id   AF-A0A6B2G7J8-F1
#
_cell.length_a   1.000
_cell.length_b   1.000
_cell.length_c   1.000
_cell.angle_alpha   90.00
_cell.angle_beta   90.00
_cell.angle_gamma   90.00
#
_symmetry.space_group_name_H-M   'P 1'
#
loop_
_entity.id
_entity.type
_entity.pdbx_description
1 polymer ?
#
loop_
_entity_poly.entity_id
_entity_poly.type
_entity_poly.pdbx_seq_one_letter_code
_entity_poly.pdbx_strand_id
1 'polypeptide(L)'
;CIQFYLLFKEFDAAKKLIDFLSQALEMDYCLTGVLGKRTKYQTEDLAQLVLDVTLKGHATEPDNDVPYLPEDIPLNDDTLLPDVKFSSDHPIPNLNALQQAFLLLICFYKKNRFPSHELYKEQLLPYTNAVLKSAQTYLIGRHALYLRSSLETDSFRKNERALLQLEVFFNVYFRIFPMSSLFRAA
;
A
#
# COMPACT_ATOMS: atom_id res chain seq x y z
N CYS A 1 16.23 1.57 -11.63
CA CYS A 1 16.81 2.93 -11.69
C CYS A 1 16.42 3.80 -10.48
N ILE A 2 15.13 4.05 -10.19
CA ILE A 2 14.72 4.92 -9.05
C ILE A 2 15.12 4.35 -7.69
N GLN A 3 15.03 3.03 -7.50
CA GLN A 3 15.50 2.36 -6.28
C GLN A 3 16.99 2.60 -5.99
N PHE A 4 17.83 2.75 -7.02
CA PHE A 4 19.24 3.10 -6.84
C PHE A 4 19.40 4.51 -6.29
N TYR A 5 18.68 5.49 -6.84
CA TYR A 5 18.69 6.86 -6.31
C TYR A 5 18.20 6.91 -4.85
N LEU A 6 17.18 6.12 -4.51
CA LEU A 6 16.71 6.00 -3.14
C LEU A 6 17.74 5.36 -2.20
N LEU A 7 18.44 4.32 -2.67
CA LEU A 7 19.50 3.64 -1.91
C LEU A 7 20.65 4.59 -1.59
N PHE A 8 21.08 5.39 -2.57
CA PHE A 8 22.15 6.39 -2.40
C PHE A 8 21.66 7.73 -1.85
N LYS A 9 20.39 7.82 -1.43
CA LYS A 9 19.77 9.01 -0.82
C LYS A 9 19.76 10.26 -1.72
N GLU A 10 19.80 10.07 -3.04
CA GLU A 10 19.64 11.14 -4.02
C GLU A 10 18.15 11.44 -4.28
N PHE A 11 17.49 12.04 -3.27
CA PHE A 11 16.03 12.24 -3.30
C PHE A 11 15.54 13.24 -4.34
N ASP A 12 16.38 14.20 -4.74
CA ASP A 12 16.02 15.20 -5.74
C ASP A 12 16.05 14.63 -7.16
N ALA A 13 17.02 13.76 -7.46
CA ALA A 13 17.05 13.00 -8.71
C ALA A 13 15.87 12.04 -8.79
N ALA A 14 15.57 11.32 -7.71
CA ALA A 14 14.39 10.47 -7.63
C ALA A 14 13.09 11.26 -7.82
N LYS A 15 12.98 12.48 -7.27
CA LYS A 15 11.80 13.35 -7.46
C LYS A 15 11.58 13.68 -8.94
N LYS A 16 12.62 14.13 -9.66
CA LYS A 16 12.52 14.45 -11.08
C LYS A 16 12.00 13.28 -11.92
N LEU A 17 12.43 12.06 -11.59
CA LEU A 17 11.95 10.85 -12.25
C LEU A 17 10.49 10.52 -11.89
N ILE A 18 10.07 10.73 -10.64
CA ILE A 18 8.67 10.58 -10.23
C ILE A 18 7.78 11.57 -10.97
N ASP A 19 8.21 12.83 -11.09
CA ASP A 19 7.47 13.88 -11.80
C ASP A 19 7.35 13.52 -13.30
N PHE A 20 8.43 13.03 -13.92
CA PHE A 20 8.42 12.53 -15.30
C PHE A 20 7.48 11.33 -15.49
N LEU A 21 7.48 10.37 -14.56
CA LEU A 21 6.59 9.20 -14.62
C LEU A 21 5.12 9.57 -14.42
N SER A 22 4.81 10.54 -13.54
CA SER A 22 3.44 11.04 -13.36
C SER A 22 2.89 11.62 -14.66
N GLN A 23 3.72 12.38 -15.39
CA GLN A 23 3.36 12.90 -16.72
C GLN A 23 3.17 11.79 -17.74
N ALA A 24 4.08 10.81 -17.78
CA ALA A 24 4.03 9.70 -18.74
C ALA A 24 2.85 8.73 -18.50
N LEU A 25 2.43 8.56 -17.24
CA LEU A 25 1.28 7.74 -16.86
C LEU A 25 -0.05 8.50 -16.92
N GLU A 26 0.00 9.80 -17.24
CA GLU A 26 -1.14 10.71 -17.28
C GLU A 26 -2.01 10.62 -16.02
N MET A 27 -1.34 10.49 -14.88
CA MET A 27 -1.95 10.26 -13.58
C MET A 27 -1.51 11.33 -12.59
N ASP A 28 -2.50 12.05 -12.07
CA ASP A 28 -2.32 13.04 -11.01
C ASP A 28 -2.81 12.43 -9.69
N TYR A 29 -2.10 12.71 -8.60
CA TYR A 29 -2.42 12.16 -7.28
C TYR A 29 -2.30 13.24 -6.20
N CYS A 30 -3.21 13.21 -5.23
CA CYS A 30 -3.21 14.14 -4.10
C CYS A 30 -3.64 13.43 -2.81
N LEU A 31 -3.13 13.87 -1.66
CA LEU A 31 -3.69 13.46 -0.37
C LEU A 31 -4.73 14.51 0.04
N THR A 32 -5.95 14.05 0.26
CA THR A 32 -7.09 14.90 0.65
C THR A 32 -7.65 14.45 1.98
N GLY A 33 -8.42 15.32 2.64
CA GLY A 33 -9.04 15.05 3.92
C GLY A 33 -10.52 14.73 3.76
N VAL A 34 -10.96 13.63 4.36
CA VAL A 34 -12.35 13.15 4.34
C VAL A 34 -12.78 12.81 5.75
N LEU A 35 -14.02 13.11 6.10
CA LEU A 35 -14.57 12.75 7.41
C LEU A 35 -14.68 11.22 7.54
N GLY A 36 -14.26 10.68 8.68
CA GLY A 36 -14.37 9.27 8.98
C GLY A 36 -14.00 8.86 10.40
N LYS A 37 -14.23 7.59 10.70
CA LYS A 37 -13.97 6.96 12.00
C LYS A 37 -12.88 5.91 11.91
N ARG A 38 -12.08 5.82 12.98
CA ARG A 38 -11.02 4.80 13.11
C ARG A 38 -11.23 3.85 14.28
N THR A 39 -12.13 4.19 15.21
CA THR A 39 -12.44 3.33 16.36
C THR A 39 -13.93 2.98 16.39
N LYS A 40 -14.25 1.84 17.00
CA LYS A 40 -15.61 1.30 17.10
C LYS A 40 -16.54 2.20 17.93
N TYR A 41 -15.98 2.88 18.93
CA TYR A 41 -16.73 3.68 19.91
C TYR A 41 -16.67 5.19 19.64
N GLN A 42 -16.14 5.61 18.48
CA GLN A 42 -16.08 7.02 18.08
C GLN A 42 -17.48 7.55 17.75
N THR A 43 -17.89 8.64 18.39
CA THR A 43 -19.19 9.29 18.15
C THR A 43 -19.15 10.21 16.94
N GLU A 44 -18.18 11.12 16.89
CA GLU A 44 -18.03 12.15 15.85
C GLU A 44 -17.08 11.72 14.72
N ASP A 45 -17.34 12.15 13.50
CA ASP A 45 -16.41 11.91 12.38
C ASP A 45 -15.28 12.95 12.41
N LEU A 46 -14.04 12.48 12.25
CA LEU A 46 -12.86 13.34 12.20
C LEU A 46 -12.23 13.31 10.81
N ALA A 47 -11.49 14.35 10.44
CA ALA A 47 -10.77 14.37 9.18
C ALA A 47 -9.70 13.26 9.14
N GLN A 48 -9.74 12.47 8.08
CA GLN A 48 -8.85 11.35 7.79
C GLN A 48 -8.24 11.53 6.40
N LEU A 49 -6.99 11.12 6.23
CA LEU A 49 -6.31 11.22 4.93
C LEU A 49 -6.79 10.12 3.98
N VAL A 50 -7.12 10.53 2.76
CA VAL A 50 -7.49 9.66 1.63
C VAL A 50 -6.61 10.03 0.45
N LEU A 51 -6.30 9.04 -0.39
CA LEU A 51 -5.63 9.27 -1.66
C LEU A 51 -6.67 9.56 -2.73
N ASP A 52 -6.57 10.73 -3.33
CA ASP A 52 -7.31 11.11 -4.53
C ASP A 52 -6.42 10.87 -5.75
N VAL A 53 -6.95 10.17 -6.75
CA VAL A 53 -6.23 9.80 -7.97
C VAL A 53 -7.10 10.13 -9.17
N THR A 54 -6.56 10.91 -10.09
CA THR A 54 -7.23 11.29 -11.32
C THR A 54 -6.43 10.78 -12.51
N LEU A 55 -7.13 10.13 -13.44
CA LEU A 55 -6.57 9.61 -14.69
C LEU A 55 -7.10 10.45 -15.85
N LYS A 56 -6.23 10.80 -16.81
CA LYS A 56 -6.66 11.47 -18.05
C LYS A 56 -7.07 10.47 -19.15
N GLY A 57 -6.72 9.20 -18.99
CA GLY A 57 -7.09 8.09 -19.87
C GLY A 57 -8.22 7.21 -19.33
N HIS A 58 -8.52 6.12 -20.04
CA HIS A 58 -9.55 5.15 -19.65
C HIS A 58 -9.09 4.30 -18.45
N ALA A 59 -9.97 4.15 -17.46
CA ALA A 59 -9.80 3.20 -16.36
C ALA A 59 -9.79 1.76 -16.90
N THR A 60 -8.88 0.94 -16.41
CA THR A 60 -8.81 -0.49 -16.79
C THR A 60 -9.87 -1.27 -16.01
N GLU A 61 -10.38 -2.37 -16.55
CA GLU A 61 -11.19 -3.28 -15.73
C GLU A 61 -10.30 -3.99 -14.70
N PRO A 62 -10.77 -4.20 -13.46
CA PRO A 62 -9.99 -4.87 -12.44
C PRO A 62 -10.05 -6.39 -12.67
N ASP A 63 -8.88 -7.01 -12.88
CA ASP A 63 -8.75 -8.46 -12.76
C ASP A 63 -8.78 -8.83 -11.27
N ASN A 64 -9.87 -9.45 -10.83
CA ASN A 64 -10.08 -9.81 -9.42
C ASN A 64 -9.38 -11.13 -9.04
N ASP A 65 -9.06 -11.98 -10.01
CA ASP A 65 -8.47 -13.29 -9.78
C ASP A 65 -6.95 -13.25 -9.97
N VAL A 66 -6.26 -12.72 -8.96
CA VAL A 66 -4.78 -12.74 -8.92
C VAL A 66 -4.31 -14.04 -8.28
N PRO A 67 -3.70 -14.96 -9.05
CA PRO A 67 -3.28 -16.24 -8.51
C PRO A 67 -2.18 -16.06 -7.46
N TYR A 68 -2.29 -16.83 -6.37
CA TYR A 68 -1.35 -16.83 -5.25
C TYR A 68 -1.22 -15.50 -4.50
N LEU A 69 -2.13 -14.54 -4.69
CA LEU A 69 -2.15 -13.31 -3.90
C LEU A 69 -2.23 -13.67 -2.40
N PRO A 70 -1.30 -13.15 -1.55
CA PRO A 70 -1.38 -13.40 -0.12
C PRO A 70 -2.67 -12.83 0.45
N GLU A 71 -3.31 -13.60 1.33
CA GLU A 71 -4.51 -13.16 2.03
C GLU A 71 -4.21 -11.92 2.88
N ASP A 72 -5.10 -10.92 2.81
CA ASP A 72 -5.03 -9.73 3.64
C ASP A 72 -5.63 -10.04 5.02
N ILE A 73 -4.79 -10.07 6.04
CA ILE A 73 -5.22 -10.38 7.40
C ILE A 73 -5.99 -9.20 7.99
N PRO A 74 -7.25 -9.38 8.43
CA PRO A 74 -7.99 -8.30 9.06
C PRO A 74 -7.37 -7.92 10.41
N LEU A 75 -7.49 -6.65 10.80
CA LEU A 75 -7.04 -6.22 12.13
C LEU A 75 -7.96 -6.80 13.22
N ASN A 76 -7.37 -7.53 14.16
CA ASN A 76 -8.06 -8.02 15.34
C ASN A 76 -7.74 -7.11 16.55
N ASP A 77 -8.53 -6.05 16.75
CA ASP A 77 -8.41 -5.15 17.90
C ASP A 77 -9.80 -4.81 18.45
N ASP A 78 -9.95 -4.73 19.77
CA ASP A 78 -11.23 -4.49 20.44
C ASP A 78 -11.76 -3.08 20.25
N THR A 79 -10.88 -2.11 19.94
CA THR A 79 -11.18 -0.68 19.88
C THR A 79 -11.06 -0.10 18.48
N LEU A 80 -10.06 -0.49 17.71
CA LEU A 80 -9.80 0.01 16.36
C LEU A 80 -10.72 -0.68 15.34
N LEU A 81 -11.06 0.07 14.30
CA LEU A 81 -11.66 -0.48 13.10
C LEU A 81 -10.56 -1.07 12.21
N PRO A 82 -10.83 -2.18 11.47
CA PRO A 82 -9.86 -2.75 10.53
C PRO A 82 -9.43 -1.77 9.44
N ASP A 83 -10.42 -1.05 8.90
CA ASP A 83 -10.25 0.02 7.94
C ASP A 83 -11.00 1.27 8.42
N VAL A 84 -10.54 2.43 7.96
CA VAL A 84 -11.21 3.70 8.22
C VAL A 84 -12.58 3.68 7.55
N LYS A 85 -13.63 3.93 8.34
CA LYS A 85 -14.99 4.09 7.82
C LYS A 85 -15.21 5.55 7.48
N PHE A 86 -15.24 5.87 6.18
CA PHE A 86 -15.47 7.23 5.69
C PHE A 86 -16.97 7.52 5.62
N SER A 87 -17.34 8.77 5.85
CA SER A 87 -18.72 9.25 5.78
C SER A 87 -19.18 9.51 4.34
N SER A 88 -18.23 9.81 3.45
CA SER A 88 -18.45 9.95 2.01
C SER A 88 -17.63 8.93 1.23
N ASP A 89 -18.21 8.44 0.14
CA ASP A 89 -17.50 7.58 -0.80
C ASP A 89 -16.46 8.39 -1.57
N HIS A 90 -15.23 7.89 -1.55
CA HIS A 90 -14.12 8.37 -2.38
C HIS A 90 -13.58 7.20 -3.19
N PRO A 91 -14.25 6.88 -4.32
CA PRO A 91 -13.81 5.79 -5.18
C PRO A 91 -12.51 6.20 -5.89
N ILE A 92 -11.54 5.30 -5.85
CA ILE A 92 -10.32 5.43 -6.64
C ILE A 92 -10.62 4.80 -7.99
N PRO A 93 -10.27 5.45 -9.12
CA PRO A 93 -10.43 4.83 -10.43
C PRO A 93 -9.64 3.52 -10.51
N ASN A 94 -10.10 2.57 -11.31
CA ASN A 94 -9.38 1.33 -11.49
C ASN A 94 -8.03 1.58 -12.16
N LEU A 95 -6.96 1.29 -11.43
CA LEU A 95 -5.58 1.55 -11.84
C LEU A 95 -4.96 0.32 -12.49
N ASN A 96 -4.25 0.50 -13.59
CA ASN A 96 -3.40 -0.55 -14.17
C ASN A 96 -2.21 -0.87 -13.25
N ALA A 97 -1.62 -2.06 -13.38
CA ALA A 97 -0.47 -2.55 -12.65
C ALA A 97 0.69 -1.54 -12.61
N LEU A 98 0.96 -0.84 -13.70
CA LEU A 98 2.00 0.21 -13.74
C LEU A 98 1.65 1.42 -12.86
N GLN A 99 0.39 1.86 -12.87
CA GLN A 99 -0.11 2.96 -12.05
C GLN A 99 -0.12 2.57 -10.56
N GLN A 100 -0.52 1.34 -10.25
CA GLN A 100 -0.45 0.80 -8.88
C GLN A 100 1.01 0.71 -8.39
N ALA A 101 1.92 0.20 -9.21
CA ALA A 101 3.34 0.15 -8.91
C ALA A 101 3.92 1.56 -8.69
N PHE A 102 3.46 2.55 -9.44
CA PHE A 102 3.84 3.95 -9.25
C PHE A 102 3.34 4.52 -7.91
N LEU A 103 2.12 4.21 -7.48
CA LEU A 103 1.64 4.60 -6.14
C LEU A 103 2.48 3.98 -5.01
N LEU A 104 2.84 2.70 -5.13
CA LEU A 104 3.73 2.05 -4.17
C LEU A 104 5.14 2.65 -4.20
N LEU A 105 5.64 3.03 -5.38
CA LEU A 105 6.91 3.74 -5.53
C LEU A 105 6.88 5.10 -4.81
N ILE A 106 5.80 5.87 -4.93
CA ILE A 106 5.64 7.13 -4.19
C ILE A 106 5.63 6.88 -2.69
N CYS A 107 4.90 5.86 -2.23
CA CYS A 107 4.88 5.46 -0.83
C CYS A 107 6.30 5.11 -0.34
N PHE A 108 7.05 4.31 -1.10
CA PHE A 108 8.42 3.93 -0.79
C PHE A 108 9.39 5.13 -0.83
N TYR A 109 9.21 6.04 -1.80
CA TYR A 109 9.99 7.27 -1.90
C TYR A 109 9.78 8.16 -0.67
N LYS A 110 8.53 8.47 -0.34
CA LYS A 110 8.19 9.26 0.86
C LYS A 110 8.71 8.58 2.11
N LYS A 111 8.66 7.24 2.15
CA LYS A 111 9.18 6.47 3.27
C LYS A 111 10.69 6.61 3.50
N ASN A 112 11.47 6.68 2.44
CA ASN A 112 12.91 6.85 2.54
C ASN A 112 13.34 8.31 2.69
N ARG A 113 12.57 9.26 2.13
CA ARG A 113 12.91 10.69 2.13
C ARG A 113 12.63 11.36 3.47
N PHE A 114 11.48 11.06 4.09
CA PHE A 114 11.02 11.78 5.27
C PHE A 114 11.27 10.99 6.56
N PRO A 115 11.58 11.67 7.67
CA PRO A 115 11.71 11.00 8.96
C PRO A 115 10.34 10.50 9.45
N SER A 116 10.37 9.38 10.17
CA SER A 116 9.21 8.85 10.89
C SER A 116 8.78 9.84 11.98
N HIS A 117 7.67 10.55 11.74
CA HIS A 117 7.01 11.43 12.71
C HIS A 117 5.57 10.96 12.95
N GLU A 118 4.84 11.59 13.86
CA GLU A 118 3.52 11.11 14.32
C GLU A 118 2.52 10.90 13.16
N LEU A 119 2.48 11.80 12.18
CA LEU A 119 1.56 11.74 11.03
C LEU A 119 2.08 10.97 9.83
N TYR A 120 3.37 10.60 9.83
CA TYR A 120 4.02 10.00 8.67
C TYR A 120 3.32 8.70 8.22
N LYS A 121 2.93 7.85 9.17
CA LYS A 121 2.24 6.59 8.87
C LYS A 121 0.88 6.85 8.24
N GLU A 122 0.17 7.85 8.75
CA GLU A 122 -1.14 8.25 8.25
C GLU A 122 -1.09 8.82 6.84
N GLN A 123 0.02 9.46 6.45
CA GLN A 123 0.24 9.93 5.09
C GLN A 123 0.58 8.80 4.11
N LEU A 124 1.18 7.70 4.59
CA LEU A 124 1.63 6.60 3.72
C LEU A 124 0.58 5.50 3.54
N LEU A 125 -0.20 5.19 4.57
CA LEU A 125 -1.23 4.15 4.52
C LEU A 125 -2.28 4.34 3.40
N PRO A 126 -2.72 5.56 3.04
CA PRO A 126 -3.65 5.75 1.93
C PRO A 126 -3.16 5.17 0.61
N TYR A 127 -1.85 5.23 0.33
CA TYR A 127 -1.25 4.66 -0.88
C TYR A 127 -1.32 3.13 -0.90
N THR A 128 -0.97 2.47 0.21
CA THR A 128 -1.04 1.01 0.28
C THR A 128 -2.48 0.52 0.24
N ASN A 129 -3.38 1.18 0.98
CA ASN A 129 -4.79 0.79 1.05
C ASN A 129 -5.50 0.98 -0.30
N ALA A 130 -5.16 2.03 -1.05
CA ALA A 130 -5.66 2.22 -2.41
C ALA A 130 -5.33 1.04 -3.33
N VAL A 131 -4.08 0.58 -3.29
CA VAL A 131 -3.61 -0.53 -4.13
C VAL A 131 -4.18 -1.87 -3.67
N LEU A 132 -4.32 -2.09 -2.37
CA LEU A 132 -4.85 -3.36 -1.84
C LEU A 132 -6.31 -3.62 -2.21
N LYS A 133 -7.10 -2.57 -2.41
CA LYS A 133 -8.52 -2.71 -2.82
C LYS A 133 -8.69 -3.32 -4.22
N SER A 134 -7.71 -3.16 -5.11
CA SER A 134 -7.83 -3.56 -6.52
C SER A 134 -6.52 -4.11 -7.08
N ALA A 135 -5.73 -4.81 -6.27
CA ALA A 135 -4.39 -5.25 -6.67
C ALA A 135 -4.45 -6.13 -7.93
N GLN A 136 -3.74 -5.75 -9.00
CA GLN A 136 -3.80 -6.46 -10.29
C GLN A 136 -2.77 -7.59 -10.45
N THR A 137 -1.77 -7.67 -9.59
CA THR A 137 -0.69 -8.65 -9.74
C THR A 137 -0.17 -9.09 -8.38
N TYR A 138 0.27 -10.35 -8.28
CA TYR A 138 0.85 -10.92 -7.07
C TYR A 138 1.96 -10.04 -6.48
N LEU A 139 2.87 -9.54 -7.31
CA LEU A 139 3.98 -8.69 -6.86
C LEU A 139 3.50 -7.37 -6.27
N ILE A 140 2.50 -6.74 -6.89
CA ILE A 140 1.96 -5.46 -6.46
C ILE A 140 1.21 -5.62 -5.14
N GLY A 141 0.30 -6.61 -5.08
CA GLY A 141 -0.45 -6.88 -3.87
C GLY A 141 0.45 -7.31 -2.71
N ARG A 142 1.42 -8.21 -2.95
CA ARG A 142 2.43 -8.60 -1.95
C ARG A 142 3.26 -7.40 -1.48
N HIS A 143 3.69 -6.52 -2.39
CA HIS A 143 4.48 -5.35 -2.01
C HIS A 143 3.66 -4.33 -1.22
N ALA A 144 2.39 -4.13 -1.58
CA ALA A 144 1.46 -3.28 -0.85
C ALA A 144 1.22 -3.80 0.58
N LEU A 145 0.96 -5.10 0.74
CA LEU A 145 0.82 -5.76 2.05
C LEU A 145 2.12 -5.63 2.86
N TYR A 146 3.28 -5.88 2.24
CA TYR A 146 4.58 -5.74 2.90
C TYR A 146 4.83 -4.30 3.39
N LEU A 147 4.57 -3.30 2.55
CA LEU A 147 4.73 -1.90 2.94
C LEU A 147 3.80 -1.53 4.10
N ARG A 148 2.53 -1.98 4.06
CA ARG A 148 1.58 -1.77 5.16
C ARG A 148 2.05 -2.43 6.45
N SER A 149 2.40 -3.71 6.42
CA SER A 149 2.94 -4.42 7.60
C SER A 149 4.17 -3.74 8.15
N SER A 150 5.08 -3.26 7.29
CA SER A 150 6.27 -2.52 7.71
C SER A 150 5.96 -1.16 8.34
N LEU A 151 4.85 -0.50 8.01
CA LEU A 151 4.42 0.73 8.69
C LEU A 151 3.80 0.44 10.07
N GLU A 152 3.31 -0.78 10.26
CA GLU A 152 2.56 -1.20 11.45
C GLU A 152 3.42 -1.82 12.55
N THR A 153 4.68 -2.15 12.27
CA THR A 153 5.61 -2.79 13.21
C THR A 153 5.75 -2.05 14.53
N ASP A 154 5.79 -0.71 14.51
CA ASP A 154 5.99 0.06 15.75
C ASP A 154 4.68 0.30 16.51
N SER A 155 3.54 -0.14 15.99
CA SER A 155 2.24 0.02 16.65
C SER A 155 1.93 -1.20 17.49
N PHE A 156 1.86 -1.05 18.82
CA PHE A 156 1.47 -2.13 19.73
C PHE A 156 0.15 -2.82 19.35
N ARG A 157 -0.80 -2.07 18.78
CA ARG A 157 -2.12 -2.58 18.39
C ARG A 157 -2.16 -3.27 17.02
N LYS A 158 -1.17 -3.00 16.15
CA LYS A 158 -1.15 -3.50 14.76
C LYS A 158 0.03 -4.42 14.47
N ASN A 159 1.01 -4.49 15.38
CA ASN A 159 2.21 -5.30 15.21
C ASN A 159 1.88 -6.81 15.10
N GLU A 160 0.87 -7.28 15.83
CA GLU A 160 0.40 -8.67 15.70
C GLU A 160 -0.07 -8.97 14.28
N ARG A 161 -0.94 -8.12 13.70
CA ARG A 161 -1.36 -8.25 12.30
C ARG A 161 -0.15 -8.22 11.36
N ALA A 162 0.79 -7.30 11.57
CA ALA A 162 1.98 -7.20 10.73
C ALA A 162 2.81 -8.50 10.74
N LEU A 163 2.94 -9.14 11.90
CA LEU A 163 3.65 -10.41 12.08
C LEU A 163 2.90 -11.58 11.41
N LEU A 164 1.59 -11.70 11.64
CA LEU A 164 0.78 -12.73 10.99
C LEU A 164 0.83 -12.59 9.46
N GLN A 165 0.86 -11.36 8.94
CA GLN A 165 0.95 -11.11 7.50
C GLN A 165 2.28 -11.62 6.91
N LEU A 166 3.38 -11.51 7.67
CA LEU A 166 4.66 -12.10 7.28
C LEU A 166 4.61 -13.63 7.24
N GLU A 167 3.89 -14.25 8.18
CA GLU A 167 3.66 -15.70 8.17
C GLU A 167 2.89 -16.14 6.92
N VAL A 168 1.85 -15.39 6.53
CA VAL A 168 1.11 -15.65 5.29
C VAL A 168 2.05 -15.54 4.07
N PHE A 169 2.94 -14.56 4.03
CA PHE A 169 3.92 -14.45 2.93
C PHE A 169 4.85 -15.65 2.84
N PHE A 170 5.26 -16.20 3.98
CA PHE A 170 6.09 -17.40 4.07
C PHE A 170 5.30 -18.61 3.57
N ASN A 171 4.07 -18.81 4.05
CA ASN A 171 3.21 -19.91 3.65
C ASN A 171 2.90 -19.91 2.14
N VAL A 172 2.62 -18.74 1.57
CA VAL A 172 2.41 -18.60 0.12
C VAL A 172 3.69 -18.91 -0.65
N TYR A 173 4.85 -18.47 -0.17
CA TYR A 173 6.13 -18.78 -0.81
C TYR A 173 6.36 -20.30 -0.90
N PHE A 174 6.12 -21.05 0.19
CA PHE A 174 6.29 -22.52 0.16
C PHE A 174 5.22 -23.26 -0.63
N ARG A 175 4.03 -22.68 -0.81
CA ARG A 175 3.03 -23.22 -1.74
C ARG A 175 3.48 -23.10 -3.19
N ILE A 176 4.12 -21.99 -3.56
CA ILE A 176 4.66 -21.78 -4.91
C ILE A 176 5.94 -22.60 -5.13
N PHE A 177 6.83 -22.63 -4.14
CA PHE A 177 8.12 -23.31 -4.17
C PHE A 177 8.22 -24.32 -3.03
N PRO A 178 7.76 -25.57 -3.22
CA PRO A 178 7.79 -26.59 -2.17
C PRO A 178 9.24 -26.93 -1.80
N MET A 179 9.51 -27.22 -0.53
CA MET A 179 10.87 -27.50 0.00
C MET A 179 11.61 -28.62 -0.74
N SER A 180 10.88 -29.58 -1.33
CA SER A 180 11.46 -30.64 -2.17
C SER A 180 12.20 -30.11 -3.42
N SER A 181 11.86 -28.91 -3.89
CA SER A 181 12.54 -28.24 -5.00
C SER A 181 13.87 -27.60 -4.60
N LEU A 182 14.03 -27.19 -3.33
CA LEU A 182 15.28 -26.61 -2.80
C LEU A 182 16.38 -27.66 -2.64
N PHE A 183 16.02 -28.88 -2.23
CA PHE A 183 16.97 -29.99 -2.08
C PHE A 183 17.34 -30.68 -3.41
N ARG A 184 16.71 -30.32 -4.53
CA ARG A 184 17.08 -30.83 -5.87
C ARG A 184 18.07 -29.93 -6.61
N ALA A 185 18.31 -28.72 -6.12
CA ALA A 185 19.19 -27.73 -6.73
C ALA A 185 20.57 -27.62 -6.04
N ALA A 186 20.84 -28.48 -5.05
CA ALA A 186 22.14 -28.67 -4.38
C ALA A 186 22.67 -30.06 -4.68
#